data_AF-A0A8K1PK65-F1
#
_entry.id   AF-A0A8K1PK65-F1
#
_cell.length_a   1.000
_cell.length_b   1.000
_cell.length_c   1.000
_cell.angle_alpha   90.00
_cell.angle_beta   90.00
_cell.angle_gamma   90.00
#
_symmetry.space_group_name_H-M   'P 1'
#
loop_
_entity.id
_entity.type
_entity.pdbx_description
1 polymer ?
#
loop_
_entity_poly.entity_id
_entity_poly.type
_entity_poly.pdbx_seq_one_letter_code
_entity_poly.pdbx_strand_id
1 'polypeptide(L)'
;DYKLNYYTPDYTPKDTDILAAFRVAPQPGVPAEEAGAAVAAESSTGTWTTVWTDGLTSLDRYKGRCYQIESVAGEENQYIAYVAYPLDLFEEGSVTNMFTSIVGNVFGFKALRALRLEDLRIPPAYSKTFQGPPHGIQVERDKLNKYGRPLLGCTIKPKLGLSAKNYGRAVYECL
;
A
#
# COMPACT_ATOMS: atom_id res chain seq x y z
N ASP A 1 9.16 -18.45 15.21
CA ASP A 1 7.79 -18.21 14.73
C ASP A 1 7.43 -16.74 14.87
N TYR A 2 7.10 -16.10 13.75
CA TYR A 2 6.70 -14.70 13.70
C TYR A 2 5.42 -14.44 14.51
N LYS A 3 4.49 -15.41 14.53
CA LYS A 3 3.20 -15.28 15.23
C LYS A 3 3.32 -14.88 16.70
N LEU A 4 4.42 -15.24 17.37
CA LEU A 4 4.61 -14.95 18.80
C LEU A 4 4.67 -13.44 19.09
N ASN A 5 5.21 -12.66 18.16
CA ASN A 5 5.46 -11.23 18.36
C ASN A 5 4.61 -10.33 17.45
N TYR A 6 4.25 -10.83 16.27
CA TYR A 6 3.66 -10.02 15.19
C TYR A 6 2.21 -10.39 14.86
N TYR A 7 1.66 -11.49 15.41
CA TYR A 7 0.22 -11.75 15.41
C TYR A 7 -0.37 -11.27 16.75
N THR A 8 -1.14 -10.20 16.71
CA THR A 8 -1.69 -9.52 17.90
C THR A 8 -3.19 -9.30 17.72
N PRO A 9 -4.02 -10.35 17.83
CA PRO A 9 -5.46 -10.28 17.54
C PRO A 9 -6.23 -9.33 18.46
N ASP A 10 -5.72 -9.06 19.65
CA ASP A 10 -6.31 -8.13 20.62
C ASP A 10 -5.89 -6.66 20.41
N TYR A 11 -5.02 -6.40 19.42
CA TYR A 11 -4.57 -5.03 19.14
C TYR A 11 -5.70 -4.21 18.54
N THR A 12 -6.01 -3.07 19.17
CA THR A 12 -6.91 -2.07 18.61
C THR A 12 -6.10 -1.07 17.79
N PRO A 13 -6.30 -0.98 16.46
CA PRO A 13 -5.58 -0.02 15.63
C PRO A 13 -5.79 1.42 16.07
N LYS A 14 -4.72 2.21 16.06
CA LYS A 14 -4.80 3.64 16.40
C LYS A 14 -5.29 4.45 15.21
N ASP A 15 -5.79 5.65 15.46
CA ASP A 15 -6.16 6.61 14.42
C ASP A 15 -4.96 7.05 13.57
N THR A 16 -3.75 6.98 14.14
CA THR A 16 -2.49 7.34 13.48
C THR A 16 -1.83 6.20 12.73
N ASP A 17 -2.31 4.96 12.87
CA ASP A 17 -1.69 3.82 12.18
C ASP A 17 -2.01 3.86 10.68
N ILE A 18 -1.02 3.49 9.86
CA ILE A 18 -1.28 3.04 8.49
C ILE A 18 -1.80 1.61 8.57
N LEU A 19 -2.93 1.32 7.95
CA LEU A 19 -3.46 -0.05 7.88
C LEU A 19 -3.33 -0.59 6.48
N ALA A 20 -2.94 -1.86 6.37
CA ALA A 20 -2.91 -2.58 5.11
C ALA A 20 -3.80 -3.80 5.16
N ALA A 21 -4.57 -4.03 4.10
CA ALA A 21 -5.29 -5.27 3.86
C ALA A 21 -4.51 -6.09 2.82
N PHE A 22 -3.94 -7.21 3.25
CA PHE A 22 -3.24 -8.13 2.35
C PHE A 22 -4.10 -9.35 2.07
N ARG A 23 -4.36 -9.65 0.80
CA ARG A 23 -4.81 -10.97 0.38
C ARG A 23 -3.61 -11.92 0.36
N VAL A 24 -3.63 -12.87 1.28
CA VAL A 24 -2.54 -13.84 1.52
C VAL A 24 -2.99 -15.23 1.09
N ALA A 25 -2.15 -15.91 0.31
CA ALA A 25 -2.30 -17.33 0.01
C ALA A 25 -1.06 -18.08 0.55
N PRO A 26 -1.14 -18.69 1.75
CA PRO A 26 -0.02 -19.44 2.33
C PRO A 26 0.35 -20.69 1.52
N GLN A 27 1.59 -21.16 1.67
CA GLN A 27 1.96 -22.51 1.23
C GLN A 27 1.21 -23.59 2.04
N PRO A 28 0.99 -24.79 1.47
CA PRO A 28 0.42 -25.91 2.22
C PRO A 28 1.22 -26.17 3.52
N GLY A 29 0.51 -26.30 4.63
CA GLY A 29 1.11 -26.52 5.96
C GLY A 29 1.57 -25.25 6.69
N VAL A 30 1.51 -24.07 6.07
CA VAL A 30 1.77 -22.78 6.74
C VAL A 30 0.45 -22.22 7.30
N PRO A 31 0.33 -22.04 8.63
CA PRO A 31 -0.86 -21.42 9.22
C PRO A 31 -1.08 -19.98 8.74
N ALA A 32 -2.33 -19.55 8.64
CA ALA A 32 -2.67 -18.20 8.19
C ALA A 32 -2.11 -17.12 9.15
N GLU A 33 -2.12 -17.39 10.44
CA GLU A 33 -1.57 -16.53 11.50
C GLU A 33 -0.07 -16.34 11.35
N GLU A 34 0.66 -17.40 11.02
CA GLU A 34 2.11 -17.32 10.78
C GLU A 34 2.39 -16.57 9.48
N ALA A 35 1.59 -16.78 8.43
CA ALA A 35 1.71 -16.05 7.17
C ALA A 35 1.45 -14.55 7.34
N GLY A 36 0.37 -14.17 8.04
CA GLY A 36 0.05 -12.78 8.35
C GLY A 36 1.10 -12.11 9.24
N ALA A 37 1.60 -12.84 10.25
CA ALA A 37 2.67 -12.37 11.12
C ALA A 37 3.99 -12.18 10.37
N ALA A 38 4.34 -13.08 9.45
CA ALA A 38 5.55 -12.96 8.62
C ALA A 38 5.48 -11.72 7.72
N VAL A 39 4.33 -11.47 7.10
CA VAL A 39 4.10 -10.23 6.34
C VAL A 39 4.28 -9.01 7.24
N ALA A 40 3.64 -8.98 8.42
CA ALA A 40 3.76 -7.86 9.35
C ALA A 40 5.20 -7.63 9.84
N ALA A 41 5.94 -8.70 10.12
CA ALA A 41 7.32 -8.63 10.61
C ALA A 41 8.27 -8.06 9.55
N GLU A 42 8.27 -8.64 8.36
CA GLU A 42 9.26 -8.36 7.30
C GLU A 42 8.88 -7.13 6.44
N SER A 43 7.76 -6.49 6.77
CA SER A 43 7.40 -5.15 6.30
C SER A 43 7.51 -4.08 7.39
N SER A 44 8.06 -4.41 8.57
CA SER A 44 8.33 -3.43 9.63
C SER A 44 9.75 -3.53 10.19
N THR A 45 10.05 -4.57 10.97
CA THR A 45 11.19 -4.61 11.90
C THR A 45 11.78 -6.00 12.10
N GLY A 46 11.09 -7.04 11.66
CA GLY A 46 11.48 -8.42 11.90
C GLY A 46 12.44 -8.96 10.85
N THR A 47 13.07 -10.08 11.20
CA THR A 47 13.84 -10.93 10.29
C THR A 47 13.68 -12.40 10.71
N TRP A 48 14.31 -13.31 9.98
CA TRP A 48 14.14 -14.78 10.11
C TRP A 48 14.64 -15.40 11.43
N THR A 49 15.38 -14.66 12.25
CA THR A 49 15.88 -15.12 13.55
C THR A 49 15.86 -14.00 14.59
N THR A 50 15.82 -14.35 15.87
CA THR A 50 15.86 -13.38 16.97
C THR A 50 17.20 -12.63 16.97
N VAL A 51 17.14 -11.32 17.17
CA VAL A 51 18.33 -10.46 17.26
C VAL A 51 18.33 -9.72 18.60
N TRP A 52 19.47 -9.74 19.29
CA TRP A 52 19.59 -9.09 20.61
C TRP A 52 19.41 -7.57 20.55
N THR A 53 19.64 -6.97 19.38
CA THR A 53 19.48 -5.54 19.11
C THR A 53 18.03 -5.07 19.25
N ASP A 54 17.04 -5.97 19.24
CA ASP A 54 15.66 -5.64 19.58
C ASP A 54 15.56 -5.03 20.99
N GLY A 55 16.43 -5.44 21.92
CA GLY A 55 16.50 -4.90 23.28
C GLY A 55 17.10 -3.50 23.38
N LEU A 56 17.63 -2.94 22.29
CA LEU A 56 18.12 -1.56 22.23
C LEU A 56 17.04 -0.55 21.81
N THR A 57 15.86 -1.04 21.43
CA THR A 57 14.72 -0.22 21.01
C THR A 57 13.43 -0.73 21.65
N SER A 58 12.31 -0.05 21.39
CA SER A 58 10.99 -0.52 21.82
C SER A 58 10.30 -1.22 20.65
N LEU A 59 10.43 -2.56 20.58
CA LEU A 59 9.72 -3.35 19.60
C LEU A 59 8.21 -3.12 19.66
N ASP A 60 7.65 -2.98 20.87
CA ASP A 60 6.23 -2.68 21.05
C ASP A 60 5.80 -1.31 20.54
N ARG A 61 6.72 -0.38 20.31
CA ARG A 61 6.42 0.88 19.59
C ARG A 61 6.46 0.66 18.08
N TYR A 62 7.50 0.01 17.56
CA TYR A 62 7.82 0.03 16.13
C TYR A 62 7.32 -1.18 15.33
N LYS A 63 6.96 -2.30 15.96
CA LYS A 63 6.51 -3.48 15.23
C LYS A 63 5.22 -3.21 14.44
N GLY A 64 5.17 -3.73 13.21
CA GLY A 64 3.92 -3.99 12.50
C GLY A 64 3.14 -5.07 13.25
N ARG A 65 1.81 -5.03 13.13
CA ARG A 65 0.91 -5.92 13.89
C ARG A 65 -0.13 -6.50 12.97
N CYS A 66 -0.08 -7.81 12.72
CA CYS A 66 -1.21 -8.52 12.12
C CYS A 66 -2.27 -8.70 13.19
N TYR A 67 -3.34 -7.91 13.12
CA TYR A 67 -4.35 -7.82 14.20
C TYR A 67 -5.66 -8.51 13.86
N GLN A 68 -5.88 -8.85 12.59
CA GLN A 68 -7.09 -9.57 12.17
C GLN A 68 -6.77 -10.39 10.93
N ILE A 69 -7.34 -11.60 10.87
CA ILE A 69 -7.29 -12.47 9.71
C ILE A 69 -8.69 -13.02 9.46
N GLU A 70 -9.15 -12.90 8.23
CA GLU A 70 -10.45 -13.46 7.80
C GLU A 70 -10.27 -14.32 6.55
N SER A 71 -11.07 -15.37 6.41
CA SER A 71 -11.08 -16.17 5.20
C SER A 71 -11.74 -15.41 4.05
N VAL A 72 -11.21 -15.59 2.84
CA VAL A 72 -11.85 -15.04 1.64
C VAL A 72 -13.02 -15.94 1.24
N ALA A 73 -14.21 -15.37 1.17
CA ALA A 73 -15.40 -16.10 0.72
C ALA A 73 -15.22 -16.67 -0.71
N GLY A 74 -15.48 -17.96 -0.88
CA GLY A 74 -15.41 -18.64 -2.18
C GLY A 74 -14.00 -19.08 -2.62
N GLU A 75 -12.96 -18.77 -1.86
CA GLU A 75 -11.58 -19.17 -2.17
C GLU A 75 -11.05 -20.17 -1.14
N GLU A 76 -10.36 -21.21 -1.61
CA GLU A 76 -9.71 -22.18 -0.73
C GLU A 76 -8.30 -21.68 -0.35
N ASN A 77 -7.99 -21.68 0.95
CA ASN A 77 -6.68 -21.31 1.47
C ASN A 77 -6.22 -19.89 1.02
N GLN A 78 -7.16 -18.94 1.03
CA GLN A 78 -6.90 -17.50 0.91
C GLN A 78 -7.52 -16.74 2.08
N TYR A 79 -6.81 -15.72 2.53
CA TYR A 79 -7.17 -14.91 3.68
C TYR A 79 -6.95 -13.43 3.40
N ILE A 80 -7.69 -12.55 4.07
CA ILE A 80 -7.29 -11.16 4.24
C ILE A 80 -6.60 -11.03 5.59
N ALA A 81 -5.31 -10.69 5.58
CA ALA A 81 -4.54 -10.35 6.77
C ALA A 81 -4.46 -8.83 6.89
N TYR A 82 -5.00 -8.30 7.98
CA TYR A 82 -4.94 -6.88 8.29
C TYR A 82 -3.71 -6.57 9.14
N VAL A 83 -2.88 -5.65 8.67
CA VAL A 83 -1.64 -5.24 9.32
C VAL A 83 -1.72 -3.75 9.69
N ALA A 84 -1.40 -3.42 10.94
CA ALA A 84 -1.27 -2.05 11.42
C ALA A 84 0.20 -1.67 11.57
N TYR A 85 0.58 -0.52 11.00
CA TYR A 85 1.93 0.03 11.03
C TYR A 85 1.93 1.36 11.81
N PRO A 86 2.78 1.49 12.84
CA PRO A 86 2.99 2.76 13.52
C PRO A 86 3.43 3.87 12.56
N LEU A 87 2.88 5.09 12.75
CA LEU A 87 3.20 6.26 11.92
C LEU A 87 4.70 6.55 11.82
N ASP A 88 5.42 6.41 12.95
CA ASP A 88 6.84 6.74 13.07
C ASP A 88 7.78 5.87 12.22
N LEU A 89 7.26 4.81 11.58
CA LEU A 89 8.03 4.02 10.62
C LEU A 89 8.25 4.73 9.28
N PHE A 90 7.46 5.75 8.99
CA PHE A 90 7.35 6.32 7.65
C PHE A 90 7.91 7.74 7.58
N GLU A 91 8.79 7.95 6.61
CA GLU A 91 9.29 9.27 6.25
C GLU A 91 8.15 10.17 5.73
N GLU A 92 8.07 11.40 6.24
CA GLU A 92 7.07 12.38 5.81
C GLU A 92 7.20 12.72 4.31
N GLY A 93 6.07 12.77 3.60
CA GLY A 93 6.05 13.17 2.19
C GLY A 93 6.65 12.13 1.22
N SER A 94 6.99 10.92 1.67
CA SER A 94 7.71 9.92 0.88
C SER A 94 6.86 8.67 0.58
N VAL A 95 6.16 8.68 -0.56
CA VAL A 95 5.45 7.47 -1.07
C VAL A 95 6.44 6.33 -1.28
N THR A 96 7.66 6.66 -1.71
CA THR A 96 8.76 5.71 -1.92
C THR A 96 9.10 4.97 -0.64
N ASN A 97 9.32 5.67 0.49
CA ASN A 97 9.60 5.04 1.76
C ASN A 97 8.44 4.14 2.23
N MET A 98 7.19 4.64 2.15
CA MET A 98 6.00 3.86 2.50
C MET A 98 5.92 2.53 1.73
N PHE A 99 6.13 2.55 0.41
CA PHE A 99 6.11 1.33 -0.39
C PHE A 99 7.34 0.45 -0.19
N THR A 100 8.50 1.03 0.12
CA THR A 100 9.71 0.26 0.46
C THR A 100 9.46 -0.63 1.66
N SER A 101 8.76 -0.13 2.68
CA SER A 101 8.37 -0.93 3.85
C SER A 101 7.25 -1.92 3.53
N ILE A 102 6.10 -1.43 3.05
CA ILE A 102 4.86 -2.24 2.96
C ILE A 102 4.94 -3.32 1.87
N VAL A 103 5.58 -3.03 0.73
CA VAL A 103 5.61 -3.93 -0.44
C VAL A 103 7.02 -4.29 -0.91
N GLY A 104 8.06 -3.96 -0.14
CA GLY A 104 9.45 -4.18 -0.54
C GLY A 104 9.82 -5.65 -0.72
N ASN A 105 9.81 -6.42 0.37
CA ASN A 105 10.33 -7.80 0.37
C ASN A 105 9.24 -8.88 0.46
N VAL A 106 8.11 -8.57 1.10
CA VAL A 106 7.12 -9.57 1.56
C VAL A 106 6.45 -10.37 0.42
N PHE A 107 6.43 -9.84 -0.80
CA PHE A 107 5.86 -10.52 -1.97
C PHE A 107 6.74 -11.68 -2.48
N GLY A 108 8.02 -11.72 -2.10
CA GLY A 108 8.96 -12.78 -2.49
C GLY A 108 9.09 -13.92 -1.47
N PHE A 109 8.26 -13.94 -0.42
CA PHE A 109 8.38 -14.90 0.67
C PHE A 109 8.06 -16.33 0.23
N LYS A 110 9.01 -17.26 0.38
CA LYS A 110 8.84 -18.68 -0.01
C LYS A 110 7.69 -19.37 0.72
N ALA A 111 7.36 -18.93 1.94
CA ALA A 111 6.24 -19.44 2.74
C ALA A 111 4.87 -19.03 2.20
N LEU A 112 4.82 -18.12 1.21
CA LEU A 112 3.61 -17.66 0.55
C LEU A 112 3.59 -18.17 -0.90
N ARG A 113 2.42 -18.60 -1.38
CA ARG A 113 2.18 -18.88 -2.80
C ARG A 113 1.89 -17.61 -3.57
N ALA A 114 1.11 -16.72 -2.97
CA ALA A 114 0.76 -15.42 -3.53
C ALA A 114 0.48 -14.41 -2.41
N LEU A 115 0.72 -13.15 -2.71
CA LEU A 115 0.41 -12.01 -1.86
C LEU A 115 -0.10 -10.87 -2.74
N ARG A 116 -1.14 -10.17 -2.30
CA ARG A 116 -1.65 -8.95 -2.92
C ARG A 116 -1.98 -7.93 -1.86
N LEU A 117 -1.49 -6.70 -2.01
CA LEU A 117 -1.98 -5.56 -1.25
C LEU A 117 -3.30 -5.10 -1.88
N GLU A 118 -4.40 -5.22 -1.14
CA GLU A 118 -5.75 -4.85 -1.62
C GLU A 118 -6.06 -3.38 -1.33
N ASP A 119 -5.74 -2.90 -0.13
CA ASP A 119 -6.06 -1.53 0.27
C ASP A 119 -5.09 -1.00 1.36
N LEU A 120 -5.01 0.33 1.45
CA LEU A 120 -4.29 1.06 2.48
C LEU A 120 -5.19 2.14 3.10
N ARG A 121 -5.36 2.08 4.42
CA ARG A 121 -5.89 3.22 5.19
C ARG A 121 -4.74 4.15 5.52
N ILE A 122 -4.70 5.31 4.87
CA ILE A 122 -3.71 6.36 5.15
C ILE A 122 -4.28 7.34 6.19
N PRO A 123 -3.64 7.50 7.36
CA PRO A 123 -4.14 8.38 8.42
C PRO A 123 -3.92 9.86 8.05
N PRO A 124 -4.79 10.79 8.49
CA PRO A 124 -4.62 12.22 8.23
C PRO A 124 -3.27 12.77 8.67
N ALA A 125 -2.71 12.26 9.77
CA ALA A 125 -1.40 12.65 10.27
C ALA A 125 -0.28 12.41 9.24
N TYR A 126 -0.36 11.34 8.45
CA TYR A 126 0.59 11.06 7.38
C TYR A 126 0.23 11.83 6.10
N SER A 127 -1.03 11.79 5.67
CA SER A 127 -1.43 12.41 4.39
C SER A 127 -1.20 13.92 4.36
N LYS A 128 -1.29 14.61 5.50
CA LYS A 128 -1.00 16.06 5.62
C LYS A 128 0.46 16.43 5.39
N THR A 129 1.37 15.45 5.36
CA THR A 129 2.79 15.68 5.02
C THR A 129 3.03 15.77 3.51
N PHE A 130 2.01 15.46 2.69
CA PHE A 130 2.08 15.49 1.24
C PHE A 130 1.38 16.73 0.69
N GLN A 131 1.89 17.23 -0.45
CA GLN A 131 1.23 18.31 -1.19
C GLN A 131 -0.12 17.87 -1.77
N GLY A 132 -0.21 16.62 -2.25
CA GLY A 132 -1.36 16.15 -3.01
C GLY A 132 -1.47 16.78 -4.41
N PRO A 133 -2.67 16.79 -5.02
CA PRO A 133 -2.90 17.35 -6.35
C PRO A 133 -2.55 18.85 -6.42
N PRO A 134 -1.77 19.33 -7.42
CA PRO A 134 -1.40 20.74 -7.53
C PRO A 134 -2.58 21.72 -7.70
N HIS A 135 -3.73 21.24 -8.18
CA HIS A 135 -4.93 22.04 -8.41
C HIS A 135 -6.18 21.37 -7.86
N GLY A 136 -6.37 20.08 -8.17
CA GLY A 136 -7.60 19.36 -7.85
C GLY A 136 -8.75 19.69 -8.80
N ILE A 137 -9.84 18.93 -8.67
CA ILE A 137 -10.95 18.91 -9.63
C ILE A 137 -11.64 20.28 -9.73
N GLN A 138 -11.89 20.94 -8.59
CA GLN A 138 -12.59 22.22 -8.52
C GLN A 138 -11.80 23.32 -9.24
N VAL A 139 -10.52 23.48 -8.89
CA VAL A 139 -9.65 24.51 -9.50
C VAL A 139 -9.42 24.22 -10.98
N GLU A 140 -9.28 22.95 -11.39
CA GLU A 140 -9.18 22.59 -12.81
C GLU A 140 -10.43 23.01 -13.60
N ARG A 141 -11.63 22.78 -13.05
CA ARG A 141 -12.89 23.21 -13.67
C ARG A 141 -13.02 24.73 -13.74
N ASP A 142 -12.58 25.44 -12.70
CA ASP A 142 -12.60 26.90 -12.65
C ASP A 142 -11.64 27.51 -13.68
N LYS A 143 -10.42 26.98 -13.78
CA LYS A 143 -9.44 27.42 -14.78
C LYS A 143 -9.92 27.21 -16.21
N LEU A 144 -10.67 26.13 -16.47
CA LEU A 144 -11.21 25.82 -17.80
C LEU A 144 -12.58 26.45 -18.09
N ASN A 145 -13.24 27.02 -17.07
CA ASN A 145 -14.62 27.51 -17.11
C ASN A 145 -15.60 26.47 -17.71
N LYS A 146 -15.55 25.23 -17.21
CA LYS A 146 -16.35 24.09 -17.72
C LYS A 146 -17.01 23.30 -16.59
N TYR A 147 -18.34 23.32 -16.56
CA TYR A 147 -19.16 22.75 -15.50
C TYR A 147 -20.30 21.86 -16.04
N GLY A 148 -20.90 21.06 -15.17
CA GLY A 148 -22.12 20.30 -15.46
C GLY A 148 -21.96 19.11 -16.42
N ARG A 149 -20.74 18.81 -16.87
CA ARG A 149 -20.45 17.68 -17.77
C ARG A 149 -19.03 17.12 -17.58
N PRO A 150 -18.78 15.89 -18.03
CA PRO A 150 -17.42 15.36 -18.22
C PRO A 150 -16.59 16.21 -19.18
N LEU A 151 -15.27 16.18 -19.01
CA LEU A 151 -14.33 16.69 -20.00
C LEU A 151 -14.17 15.65 -21.12
N LEU A 152 -13.99 16.13 -22.36
CA LEU A 152 -13.66 15.28 -23.51
C LEU A 152 -12.20 15.50 -23.89
N GLY A 153 -11.49 14.42 -24.20
CA GLY A 153 -10.10 14.44 -24.63
C GLY A 153 -9.85 13.36 -25.68
N CYS A 154 -8.80 13.53 -26.47
CA CYS A 154 -8.42 12.62 -27.54
C CYS A 154 -6.90 12.43 -27.56
N THR A 155 -6.43 11.18 -27.61
CA THR A 155 -5.01 10.88 -27.85
C THR A 155 -4.74 10.80 -29.34
N ILE A 156 -3.85 11.66 -29.85
CA ILE A 156 -3.46 11.68 -31.26
C ILE A 156 -2.87 10.32 -31.70
N LYS A 157 -3.16 9.94 -32.95
CA LYS A 157 -2.69 8.70 -33.58
C LYS A 157 -1.97 8.99 -34.91
N PRO A 158 -1.01 8.13 -35.34
CA PRO A 158 -0.48 6.97 -34.62
C PRO A 158 0.29 7.35 -33.36
N LYS A 159 0.55 6.37 -32.47
CA LYS A 159 1.21 6.61 -31.17
C LYS A 159 2.58 7.28 -31.34
N LEU A 160 3.31 6.95 -32.40
CA LEU A 160 4.66 7.43 -32.70
C LEU A 160 4.79 7.69 -34.21
N GLY A 161 5.75 8.51 -34.60
CA GLY A 161 6.16 8.69 -36.00
C GLY A 161 5.57 9.91 -36.73
N LEU A 162 4.65 10.66 -36.11
CA LEU A 162 4.24 11.96 -36.65
C LEU A 162 5.34 13.01 -36.44
N SER A 163 5.58 13.83 -37.46
CA SER A 163 6.36 15.05 -37.29
C SER A 163 5.60 16.06 -36.42
N ALA A 164 6.32 17.00 -35.79
CA ALA A 164 5.70 18.04 -34.97
C ALA A 164 4.62 18.84 -35.75
N LYS A 165 4.86 19.13 -37.04
CA LYS A 165 3.89 19.82 -37.91
C LYS A 165 2.59 19.04 -38.07
N ASN A 166 2.67 17.74 -38.34
CA ASN A 166 1.47 16.91 -38.53
C ASN A 166 0.77 16.61 -37.21
N TYR A 167 1.53 16.50 -36.11
CA TYR A 167 0.95 16.39 -34.77
C TYR A 167 0.12 17.65 -34.42
N GLY A 168 0.67 18.85 -34.68
CA GLY A 168 -0.04 20.11 -34.50
C GLY A 168 -1.29 20.24 -35.38
N ARG A 169 -1.22 19.78 -36.63
CA ARG A 169 -2.40 19.70 -37.50
C ARG A 169 -3.48 18.79 -36.90
N ALA A 170 -3.12 17.60 -36.45
CA ALA A 170 -4.10 16.67 -35.86
C ALA A 170 -4.73 17.25 -34.58
N VAL A 171 -3.96 17.96 -33.75
CA VAL A 171 -4.49 18.68 -32.58
C VAL A 171 -5.49 19.76 -32.99
N TYR A 172 -5.16 20.57 -34.00
CA TYR A 172 -6.04 21.63 -34.51
C TYR A 172 -7.39 21.09 -35.00
N GLU A 173 -7.39 19.98 -35.75
CA GLU A 173 -8.64 19.39 -36.26
C GLU A 173 -9.51 18.73 -35.18
N CYS A 174 -8.94 18.43 -34.00
CA CYS A 174 -9.66 17.76 -32.91
C CYS A 174 -10.29 18.72 -31.88
N LEU A 175 -9.80 19.96 -31.78
CA LEU A 175 -10.21 20.94 -30.76
C LEU A 175 -11.22 21.94 -31.32
#